data_AF-A0A7J8MSW3-F1
#
_entry.id   AF-A0A7J8MSW3-F1
#
_cell.length_a   1.000
_cell.length_b   1.000
_cell.length_c   1.000
_cell.angle_alpha   90.00
_cell.angle_beta   90.00
_cell.angle_gamma   90.00
#
_symmetry.space_group_name_H-M   'P 1'
#
loop_
_entity.id
_entity.type
_entity.pdbx_description
1 polymer ?
#
loop_
_entity_poly.entity_id
_entity_poly.type
_entity_poly.pdbx_seq_one_letter_code
_entity_poly.pdbx_strand_id
1 'polypeptide(L)'
;QRNGIPSGREATTATAPPPQVDVKINDIVGNGISGVLYKWVNYGKGWRPRWFVLQDGVLSYYKIHGPDKIVVSQETEKGSKVIGEESHRIISRHRNSISYHSATRRKPFGEVHLKVSSIRESRSDDKRFSIFTGTKRLHLRAETRDDRVAWMEALQAVKDMFPRMSNSELMAPTDNVVVSTEKLRNRLMLEDISESAIQDSEQIMKSEFAELQKQLVLLKQKQWLLIETLRQLEVHVIEIR
;
A
#
# COMPACT_ATOMS: atom_id res chain seq x y z
N GLN A 1 -21.68 -59.95 -21.62
CA GLN A 1 -20.41 -59.55 -22.24
C GLN A 1 -20.38 -58.03 -22.34
N ARG A 2 -19.29 -57.42 -21.87
CA ARG A 2 -18.64 -56.17 -22.32
C ARG A 2 -19.49 -54.88 -22.35
N ASN A 3 -19.25 -53.93 -21.45
CA ASN A 3 -18.17 -52.91 -21.41
C ASN A 3 -18.63 -51.59 -22.06
N GLY A 4 -18.50 -50.47 -21.33
CA GLY A 4 -18.52 -49.12 -21.94
C GLY A 4 -18.89 -48.00 -20.96
N ILE A 5 -17.87 -47.42 -20.33
CA ILE A 5 -17.86 -46.33 -19.32
C ILE A 5 -18.36 -44.98 -19.90
N PRO A 6 -18.87 -44.05 -19.06
CA PRO A 6 -19.45 -42.77 -19.46
C PRO A 6 -18.38 -41.68 -19.68
N SER A 7 -18.60 -40.79 -20.65
CA SER A 7 -17.74 -39.63 -20.91
C SER A 7 -18.29 -38.38 -20.22
N GLY A 8 -17.38 -37.65 -19.59
CA GLY A 8 -17.64 -36.64 -18.59
C GLY A 8 -18.30 -35.36 -19.10
N ARG A 9 -19.09 -34.75 -18.21
CA ARG A 9 -19.22 -33.30 -18.10
C ARG A 9 -18.86 -32.94 -16.66
N GLU A 10 -17.61 -32.55 -16.46
CA GLU A 10 -17.19 -31.84 -15.26
C GLU A 10 -17.94 -30.50 -15.23
N ALA A 11 -18.74 -30.32 -14.18
CA ALA A 11 -19.25 -29.03 -13.80
C ALA A 11 -18.07 -28.20 -13.29
N THR A 12 -17.57 -27.28 -14.11
CA THR A 12 -16.66 -26.22 -13.66
C THR A 12 -17.45 -25.30 -12.73
N THR A 13 -17.36 -25.56 -11.43
CA THR A 13 -17.69 -24.61 -10.38
C THR A 13 -16.75 -23.42 -10.52
N ALA A 14 -17.27 -22.32 -11.06
CA ALA A 14 -16.58 -21.03 -11.08
C ALA A 14 -16.35 -20.58 -9.63
N THR A 15 -15.14 -20.81 -9.11
CA THR A 15 -14.69 -20.31 -7.83
C THR A 15 -14.65 -18.78 -7.91
N ALA A 16 -15.51 -18.12 -7.14
CA ALA A 16 -15.47 -16.68 -6.97
C ALA A 16 -14.08 -16.24 -6.49
N PRO A 17 -13.52 -15.13 -7.01
CA PRO A 17 -12.25 -14.63 -6.53
C PRO A 17 -12.36 -14.30 -5.02
N PRO A 18 -11.31 -14.58 -4.22
CA PRO A 18 -11.32 -14.28 -2.80
C PRO A 18 -11.58 -12.78 -2.59
N PRO A 19 -12.31 -12.40 -1.53
CA PRO A 19 -12.56 -11.00 -1.23
C PRO A 19 -11.21 -10.28 -1.11
N GLN A 20 -11.02 -9.31 -2.01
CA GLN A 20 -9.89 -8.42 -1.98
C GLN A 20 -9.88 -7.74 -0.62
N VAL A 21 -8.69 -7.67 -0.02
CA VAL A 21 -8.46 -7.05 1.29
C VAL A 21 -8.60 -5.53 1.14
N ASP A 22 -9.82 -5.07 0.86
CA ASP A 22 -10.23 -3.65 0.76
C ASP A 22 -10.60 -3.08 2.13
N VAL A 23 -10.15 -3.71 3.21
CA VAL A 23 -10.55 -3.36 4.57
C VAL A 23 -9.32 -2.89 5.34
N LYS A 24 -9.07 -1.57 5.29
CA LYS A 24 -8.45 -0.72 6.35
C LYS A 24 -7.91 0.65 5.86
N ILE A 25 -8.19 1.09 4.64
CA ILE A 25 -7.69 2.42 4.20
C ILE A 25 -8.69 3.55 4.48
N ASN A 26 -9.98 3.23 4.61
CA ASN A 26 -11.05 4.24 4.67
C ASN A 26 -11.18 4.96 6.04
N ASP A 27 -10.64 4.42 7.13
CA ASP A 27 -11.02 4.88 8.48
C ASP A 27 -10.09 5.94 9.10
N ILE A 28 -8.95 6.27 8.47
CA ILE A 28 -7.98 7.24 9.04
C ILE A 28 -7.95 8.55 8.24
N VAL A 29 -8.25 8.51 6.94
CA VAL A 29 -8.35 9.68 6.07
C VAL A 29 -9.40 9.36 5.02
N GLY A 30 -10.63 9.87 5.18
CA GLY A 30 -11.72 9.61 4.22
C GLY A 30 -11.26 9.76 2.77
N ASN A 31 -11.64 8.83 1.88
CA ASN A 31 -11.35 8.75 0.44
C ASN A 31 -9.98 9.27 -0.10
N GLY A 32 -8.95 9.50 0.73
CA GLY A 32 -7.67 10.11 0.36
C GLY A 32 -7.56 11.64 0.52
N ILE A 33 -6.44 12.20 0.05
CA ILE A 33 -6.11 13.62 0.13
C ILE A 33 -5.97 14.17 -1.29
N SER A 34 -6.56 15.32 -1.58
CA SER A 34 -6.48 15.89 -2.93
C SER A 34 -6.24 17.39 -2.93
N GLY A 35 -5.80 17.92 -4.06
CA GLY A 35 -5.59 19.35 -4.22
C GLY A 35 -4.59 19.70 -5.31
N VAL A 36 -4.41 20.99 -5.53
CA VAL A 36 -3.50 21.54 -6.54
C VAL A 36 -2.08 21.58 -5.99
N LEU A 37 -1.15 21.06 -6.79
CA LEU A 37 0.27 21.35 -6.67
C LEU A 37 0.81 21.78 -8.02
N TYR A 38 1.85 22.59 -7.98
CA TYR A 38 2.60 22.97 -9.17
C TYR A 38 3.68 21.94 -9.41
N LYS A 39 3.63 21.28 -10.57
CA LYS A 39 4.64 20.32 -11.02
C LYS A 39 5.60 21.00 -11.98
N TRP A 40 6.91 20.85 -11.75
CA TRP A 40 7.90 21.23 -12.75
C TRP A 40 7.82 20.30 -13.98
N VAL A 41 7.76 20.88 -15.17
CA VAL A 41 7.67 20.13 -16.43
C VAL A 41 9.02 20.10 -17.14
N ASN A 42 9.50 21.23 -17.62
CA ASN A 42 10.81 21.42 -18.26
C ASN A 42 11.15 22.92 -18.31
N TYR A 43 12.34 23.29 -18.77
CA TYR A 43 12.77 24.69 -18.86
C TYR A 43 11.83 25.58 -19.69
N GLY A 44 11.21 25.05 -20.75
CA GLY A 44 10.29 25.82 -21.59
C GLY A 44 8.90 26.05 -20.98
N LYS A 45 8.34 25.05 -20.26
CA LYS A 45 6.98 25.12 -19.68
C LYS A 45 6.95 25.51 -18.21
N GLY A 46 8.08 25.37 -17.52
CA GLY A 46 8.25 25.64 -16.10
C GLY A 46 7.29 24.86 -15.20
N TRP A 47 6.83 25.52 -14.13
CA TRP A 47 5.82 25.02 -13.19
C TRP A 47 4.43 25.03 -13.82
N ARG A 48 3.71 23.91 -13.78
CA ARG A 48 2.33 23.80 -14.26
C ARG A 48 1.42 23.27 -13.13
N PRO A 49 0.26 23.87 -12.87
CA PRO A 49 -0.68 23.35 -11.89
C PRO A 49 -1.24 22.01 -12.36
N ARG A 50 -1.36 21.07 -11.43
CA ARG A 50 -1.96 19.76 -11.63
C ARG A 50 -2.80 19.41 -10.41
N TRP A 51 -3.89 18.70 -10.62
CA TRP A 51 -4.67 18.12 -9.53
C TRP A 51 -3.96 16.85 -9.08
N PHE A 52 -3.63 16.77 -7.80
CA PHE A 52 -3.04 15.61 -7.17
C PHE A 52 -4.07 14.93 -6.29
N VAL A 53 -4.02 13.60 -6.28
CA VAL A 53 -4.81 12.74 -5.41
C VAL A 53 -3.85 11.74 -4.80
N LEU A 54 -3.84 11.70 -3.47
CA LEU A 54 -3.11 10.74 -2.65
C LEU A 54 -4.12 9.76 -2.07
N GLN A 55 -4.07 8.53 -2.56
CA GLN A 55 -5.00 7.48 -2.14
C GLN A 55 -4.26 6.13 -2.14
N ASP A 56 -4.49 5.31 -1.13
CA ASP A 56 -3.96 3.94 -1.04
C ASP A 56 -2.43 3.81 -1.24
N GLY A 57 -1.66 4.80 -0.79
CA GLY A 57 -0.21 4.81 -0.97
C GLY A 57 0.28 5.22 -2.37
N VAL A 58 -0.63 5.64 -3.24
CA VAL A 58 -0.33 6.13 -4.59
C VAL A 58 -0.64 7.62 -4.68
N LEU A 59 0.32 8.38 -5.17
CA LEU A 59 0.13 9.79 -5.52
C LEU A 59 -0.07 9.89 -7.03
N SER A 60 -1.32 10.10 -7.45
CA SER A 60 -1.73 10.24 -8.84
C SER A 60 -1.95 11.72 -9.18
N TYR A 61 -1.64 12.12 -10.41
CA TYR A 61 -1.86 13.51 -10.83
C TYR A 61 -2.46 13.64 -12.23
N TYR A 62 -3.26 14.69 -12.39
CA TYR A 62 -4.14 14.88 -13.53
C TYR A 62 -3.95 16.26 -14.14
N LYS A 63 -4.17 16.37 -15.45
CA LYS A 63 -4.26 17.67 -16.12
C LYS A 63 -5.54 18.36 -15.66
N ILE A 64 -5.46 19.65 -15.36
CA ILE A 64 -6.63 20.50 -15.09
C ILE A 64 -6.95 21.45 -16.26
N HIS A 65 -6.13 21.41 -17.32
CA HIS A 65 -6.29 22.18 -18.55
C HIS A 65 -6.01 21.30 -19.77
N GLY A 66 -6.57 21.69 -20.92
CA GLY A 66 -6.42 20.99 -22.19
C GLY A 66 -7.49 19.91 -22.44
N PRO A 67 -7.31 19.09 -23.50
CA PRO A 67 -8.31 18.11 -23.92
C PRO A 67 -8.49 16.96 -22.92
N ASP A 68 -7.41 16.51 -22.28
CA ASP A 68 -7.44 15.41 -21.28
C ASP A 68 -7.60 15.93 -19.84
N LYS A 69 -8.27 17.08 -19.65
CA LYS A 69 -8.45 17.64 -18.31
C LYS A 69 -9.48 16.83 -17.53
N ILE A 70 -9.25 16.67 -16.23
CA ILE A 70 -10.27 16.16 -15.34
C ILE A 70 -11.26 17.26 -14.95
N VAL A 71 -12.48 16.85 -14.65
CA VAL A 71 -13.46 17.68 -13.97
C VAL A 71 -13.40 17.34 -12.48
N VAL A 72 -13.12 18.35 -11.66
CA VAL A 72 -13.05 18.24 -10.20
C VAL A 72 -14.27 18.95 -9.64
N SER A 73 -15.13 18.23 -8.90
CA SER A 73 -16.31 18.80 -8.26
C SER A 73 -16.41 18.35 -6.79
N GLN A 74 -17.29 18.99 -6.04
CA GLN A 74 -17.49 18.70 -4.62
C GLN A 74 -18.01 17.28 -4.39
N GLU A 75 -18.77 16.75 -5.35
CA GLU A 75 -19.31 15.39 -5.29
C GLU A 75 -18.24 14.34 -5.60
N THR A 76 -17.30 14.64 -6.51
CA THR A 76 -16.25 13.69 -6.88
C THR A 76 -15.14 13.56 -5.85
N GLU A 77 -14.92 14.61 -5.05
CA GLU A 77 -13.93 14.61 -3.96
C GLU A 77 -14.64 14.43 -2.60
N LYS A 78 -15.88 13.92 -2.60
CA LYS A 78 -16.64 13.68 -1.38
C LYS A 78 -15.91 12.67 -0.50
N GLY A 79 -15.55 13.11 0.70
CA GLY A 79 -14.81 12.32 1.68
C GLY A 79 -13.31 12.59 1.68
N SER A 80 -12.73 13.13 0.60
CA SER A 80 -11.29 13.43 0.53
C SER A 80 -10.96 14.75 1.22
N LYS A 81 -9.83 14.81 1.94
CA LYS A 81 -9.31 16.07 2.50
C LYS A 81 -8.69 16.89 1.38
N VAL A 82 -9.27 18.06 1.09
CA VAL A 82 -8.76 18.98 0.07
C VAL A 82 -7.76 19.97 0.69
N ILE A 83 -6.59 20.14 0.07
CA ILE A 83 -5.54 21.07 0.52
C ILE A 83 -5.46 22.29 -0.42
N GLY A 84 -5.45 23.50 0.17
CA GLY A 84 -5.15 24.77 -0.51
C GLY A 84 -6.34 25.50 -1.12
N GLU A 85 -6.30 26.83 -1.08
CA GLU A 85 -7.39 27.70 -1.57
C GLU A 85 -7.67 27.52 -3.07
N GLU A 86 -6.64 27.38 -3.91
CA GLU A 86 -6.83 27.20 -5.34
C GLU A 86 -7.60 25.91 -5.64
N SER A 87 -7.41 24.87 -4.82
CA SER A 87 -8.16 23.62 -4.92
C SER A 87 -9.66 23.85 -4.66
N HIS A 88 -9.99 24.59 -3.61
CA HIS A 88 -11.37 24.96 -3.29
C HIS A 88 -12.00 25.85 -4.38
N ARG A 89 -11.21 26.75 -4.98
CA ARG A 89 -11.67 27.59 -6.11
C ARG A 89 -12.00 26.75 -7.35
N ILE A 90 -11.16 25.78 -7.70
CA ILE A 90 -11.41 24.88 -8.85
C ILE A 90 -12.68 24.06 -8.63
N ILE A 91 -12.85 23.49 -7.43
CA ILE A 91 -14.05 22.73 -7.05
C ILE A 91 -15.30 23.61 -7.14
N SER A 92 -15.24 24.82 -6.58
CA SER A 92 -16.38 25.75 -6.52
C SER A 92 -16.81 26.22 -7.91
N ARG A 93 -15.86 26.40 -8.84
CA ARG A 93 -16.15 26.75 -10.24
C ARG A 93 -16.95 25.68 -10.99
N HIS A 94 -16.86 24.41 -10.57
CA HIS A 94 -17.52 23.29 -11.24
C HIS A 94 -18.64 22.65 -10.40
N ARG A 95 -19.16 23.38 -9.41
CA ARG A 95 -20.21 22.89 -8.49
C ARG A 95 -21.48 22.41 -9.20
N ASN A 96 -21.81 22.97 -10.36
CA ASN A 96 -23.01 22.62 -11.15
C ASN A 96 -22.71 21.76 -12.39
N SER A 97 -21.45 21.35 -12.60
CA SER A 97 -21.06 20.54 -13.76
C SER A 97 -21.22 19.06 -13.43
N ILE A 98 -22.46 18.58 -13.40
CA ILE A 98 -22.78 17.15 -13.27
C ILE A 98 -22.67 16.52 -14.65
N SER A 99 -21.46 16.16 -15.05
CA SER A 99 -21.23 15.32 -16.22
C SER A 99 -21.14 13.86 -15.78
N TYR A 100 -22.23 13.11 -15.98
CA TYR A 100 -22.30 11.66 -15.75
C TYR A 100 -21.29 10.86 -16.59
N HIS A 101 -20.71 11.46 -17.65
CA HIS A 101 -19.66 10.85 -18.47
C HIS A 101 -18.23 11.13 -17.96
N SER A 102 -18.04 11.99 -16.96
CA SER A 102 -16.71 12.35 -16.43
C SER A 102 -16.19 11.38 -15.36
N ALA A 103 -17.08 10.61 -14.72
CA ALA A 103 -16.70 9.61 -13.72
C ALA A 103 -15.91 8.44 -14.34
N THR A 104 -16.16 8.11 -15.61
CA THR A 104 -15.64 6.91 -16.27
C THR A 104 -14.30 7.10 -16.99
N ARG A 105 -13.73 8.32 -17.03
CA ARG A 105 -12.47 8.61 -17.74
C ARG A 105 -11.45 9.38 -16.89
N ARG A 106 -11.33 9.04 -15.61
CA ARG A 106 -10.24 9.53 -14.75
C ARG A 106 -8.96 8.74 -15.02
N LYS A 107 -8.33 8.98 -16.18
CA LYS A 107 -6.99 8.42 -16.43
C LYS A 107 -5.93 9.36 -15.83
N PRO A 108 -5.14 8.92 -14.84
CA PRO A 108 -4.05 9.73 -14.31
C PRO A 108 -3.00 9.98 -15.39
N PHE A 109 -2.47 11.19 -15.40
CA PHE A 109 -1.37 11.54 -16.31
C PHE A 109 -0.05 10.90 -15.83
N GLY A 110 0.07 10.71 -14.52
CA GLY A 110 1.13 9.89 -13.94
C GLY A 110 0.84 9.55 -12.49
N GLU A 111 1.53 8.53 -12.03
CA GLU A 111 1.34 7.93 -10.70
C GLU A 111 2.69 7.68 -10.04
N VAL A 112 2.71 7.78 -8.73
CA VAL A 112 3.89 7.57 -7.90
C VAL A 112 3.53 6.70 -6.71
N HIS A 113 4.10 5.50 -6.63
CA HIS A 113 3.96 4.64 -5.45
C HIS A 113 4.83 5.15 -4.31
N LEU A 114 4.19 5.58 -3.23
CA LEU A 114 4.89 6.13 -2.08
C LEU A 114 5.64 5.06 -1.30
N LYS A 115 5.18 3.80 -1.27
CA LYS A 115 5.89 2.73 -0.53
C LYS A 115 7.39 2.64 -0.87
N VAL A 116 7.77 2.88 -2.13
CA VAL A 116 9.15 2.77 -2.62
C VAL A 116 9.81 4.10 -3.00
N SER A 117 9.13 5.24 -2.80
CA SER A 117 9.72 6.55 -3.08
C SER A 117 10.58 7.07 -1.92
N SER A 118 11.27 8.20 -2.11
CA SER A 118 11.75 9.06 -1.03
C SER A 118 11.26 10.49 -1.26
N ILE A 119 11.08 11.24 -0.18
CA ILE A 119 10.52 12.59 -0.21
C ILE A 119 11.55 13.52 0.42
N ARG A 120 11.82 14.66 -0.21
CA ARG A 120 12.78 15.63 0.27
C ARG A 120 12.21 17.04 0.21
N GLU A 121 12.23 17.72 1.33
CA GLU A 121 11.90 19.14 1.41
C GLU A 121 13.04 20.00 0.85
N SER A 122 12.68 21.13 0.24
CA SER A 122 13.69 22.14 -0.09
C SER A 122 14.07 22.93 1.17
N ARG A 123 15.37 23.15 1.37
CA ARG A 123 15.88 23.98 2.47
C ARG A 123 15.82 25.48 2.17
N SER A 124 15.71 25.85 0.90
CA SER A 124 15.80 27.25 0.44
C SER A 124 14.46 27.82 -0.03
N ASP A 125 13.46 26.96 -0.25
CA ASP A 125 12.12 27.37 -0.70
C ASP A 125 11.09 26.63 0.15
N ASP A 126 10.41 27.38 1.00
CA ASP A 126 9.42 26.90 1.96
C ASP A 126 8.10 26.46 1.33
N LYS A 127 8.01 26.46 -0.01
CA LYS A 127 6.90 25.93 -0.81
C LYS A 127 7.30 24.73 -1.65
N ARG A 128 8.60 24.42 -1.80
CA ARG A 128 9.09 23.33 -2.66
C ARG A 128 9.44 22.06 -1.91
N PHE A 129 9.15 20.95 -2.57
CA PHE A 129 9.60 19.63 -2.17
C PHE A 129 9.77 18.76 -3.42
N SER A 130 10.36 17.59 -3.27
CA SER A 130 10.58 16.68 -4.38
C SER A 130 10.39 15.23 -3.95
N ILE A 131 9.76 14.46 -4.83
CA ILE A 131 9.56 13.03 -4.65
C ILE A 131 10.46 12.31 -5.64
N PHE A 132 11.27 11.41 -5.13
CA PHE A 132 12.21 10.60 -5.90
C PHE A 132 11.64 9.19 -5.94
N THR A 133 11.36 8.72 -7.14
CA THR A 133 11.15 7.32 -7.45
C THR A 133 12.44 6.81 -8.06
N GLY A 134 12.77 5.52 -7.93
CA GLY A 134 14.06 4.97 -8.36
C GLY A 134 14.49 5.40 -9.78
N THR A 135 13.54 5.66 -10.68
CA THR A 135 13.80 6.08 -12.07
C THR A 135 13.40 7.52 -12.40
N LYS A 136 12.64 8.23 -11.54
CA LYS A 136 12.12 9.57 -11.85
C LYS A 136 12.15 10.49 -10.64
N ARG A 137 12.41 11.77 -10.90
CA ARG A 137 12.32 12.84 -9.91
C ARG A 137 11.14 13.76 -10.23
N LEU A 138 10.28 13.97 -9.26
CA LEU A 138 9.12 14.83 -9.35
C LEU A 138 9.33 16.06 -8.46
N HIS A 139 9.56 17.21 -9.10
CA HIS A 139 9.65 18.49 -8.38
C HIS A 139 8.25 19.10 -8.24
N LEU A 140 7.89 19.41 -6.99
CA LEU A 140 6.59 19.91 -6.59
C LEU A 140 6.73 21.22 -5.82
N ARG A 141 5.72 22.07 -5.95
CA ARG A 141 5.61 23.33 -5.23
C ARG A 141 4.15 23.54 -4.81
N ALA A 142 3.93 23.90 -3.55
CA ALA A 142 2.63 24.29 -3.03
C ALA A 142 2.39 25.80 -3.21
N GLU A 143 1.14 26.23 -3.06
CA GLU A 143 0.74 27.64 -3.13
C GLU A 143 1.33 28.44 -1.95
N THR A 144 1.19 27.87 -0.75
CA THR A 144 1.65 28.45 0.53
C THR A 144 2.59 27.50 1.27
N ARG A 145 3.27 28.03 2.29
CA ARG A 145 4.09 27.23 3.22
C ARG A 145 3.22 26.23 3.97
N ASP A 146 2.04 26.65 4.40
CA ASP A 146 1.13 25.82 5.19
C ASP A 146 0.55 24.68 4.34
N ASP A 147 0.23 24.95 3.07
CA ASP A 147 -0.15 23.89 2.13
C ASP A 147 0.99 22.89 1.93
N ARG A 148 2.24 23.36 1.84
CA ARG A 148 3.41 22.46 1.75
C ARG A 148 3.48 21.57 2.99
N VAL A 149 3.33 22.15 4.19
CA VAL A 149 3.35 21.39 5.45
C VAL A 149 2.24 20.34 5.45
N ALA A 150 1.00 20.73 5.12
CA ALA A 150 -0.14 19.81 5.06
C ALA A 150 0.09 18.65 4.06
N TRP A 151 0.68 18.94 2.90
CA TRP A 151 1.05 17.90 1.93
C TRP A 151 2.18 17.00 2.44
N MET A 152 3.19 17.54 3.12
CA MET A 152 4.29 16.76 3.67
C MET A 152 3.81 15.82 4.79
N GLU A 153 2.98 16.32 5.70
CA GLU A 153 2.36 15.53 6.77
C GLU A 153 1.51 14.39 6.19
N ALA A 154 0.66 14.71 5.21
CA ALA A 154 -0.15 13.74 4.48
C ALA A 154 0.69 12.61 3.86
N LEU A 155 1.75 13.00 3.14
CA LEU A 155 2.63 12.05 2.48
C LEU A 155 3.41 11.19 3.48
N GLN A 156 3.82 11.77 4.61
CA GLN A 156 4.55 11.05 5.66
C GLN A 156 3.62 10.09 6.42
N ALA A 157 2.40 10.51 6.77
CA ALA A 157 1.42 9.63 7.40
C ALA A 157 1.16 8.38 6.56
N VAL A 158 1.00 8.55 5.24
CA VAL A 158 0.85 7.43 4.31
C VAL A 158 2.11 6.56 4.24
N LYS A 159 3.32 7.13 4.37
CA LYS A 159 4.56 6.35 4.44
C LYS A 159 4.63 5.49 5.69
N ASP A 160 4.22 6.03 6.83
CA ASP A 160 4.28 5.37 8.13
C ASP A 160 3.28 4.21 8.21
N MET A 161 2.17 4.29 7.48
CA MET A 161 1.21 3.18 7.32
C MET A 161 1.79 1.96 6.58
N PHE A 162 2.88 2.12 5.83
CA PHE A 162 3.62 1.00 5.25
C PHE A 162 4.85 0.71 6.12
N PRO A 163 4.74 -0.12 7.18
CA PRO A 163 5.88 -0.48 8.01
C PRO A 163 6.96 -1.07 7.11
N ARG A 164 8.00 -0.28 6.88
CA ARG A 164 9.24 -0.77 6.30
C ARG A 164 9.90 -1.53 7.44
N MET A 165 9.75 -2.85 7.48
CA MET A 165 10.71 -3.65 8.23
C MET A 165 12.09 -3.24 7.74
N SER A 166 12.92 -2.70 8.63
CA SER A 166 14.27 -2.34 8.24
C SER A 166 14.99 -3.61 7.79
N ASN A 167 15.99 -3.53 6.90
CA ASN A 167 16.78 -4.73 6.56
C ASN A 167 17.40 -5.36 7.82
N SER A 168 17.70 -4.57 8.84
CA SER A 168 18.16 -5.06 10.14
C SER A 168 17.10 -5.85 10.90
N GLU A 169 15.84 -5.45 10.80
CA GLU A 169 14.70 -6.10 11.48
C GLU A 169 14.22 -7.33 10.70
N LEU A 170 14.33 -7.29 9.37
CA LEU A 170 14.14 -8.43 8.47
C LEU A 170 15.19 -9.53 8.72
N MET A 171 16.43 -9.13 9.05
CA MET A 171 17.58 -10.02 9.28
C MET A 171 17.88 -10.26 10.76
N ALA A 172 17.12 -9.65 11.67
CA ALA A 172 17.30 -9.87 13.10
C ALA A 172 17.01 -11.35 13.40
N PRO A 173 17.89 -12.06 14.12
CA PRO A 173 17.56 -13.37 14.67
C PRO A 173 16.26 -13.21 15.43
N THR A 174 15.20 -13.84 14.95
CA THR A 174 13.92 -13.82 15.65
C THR A 174 14.17 -14.65 16.90
N ASP A 175 14.14 -14.02 18.08
CA ASP A 175 14.23 -14.77 19.34
C ASP A 175 13.21 -15.91 19.32
N ASN A 176 13.63 -17.07 19.79
CA ASN A 176 12.76 -18.24 19.87
C ASN A 176 11.54 -17.86 20.72
N VAL A 177 10.38 -17.71 20.08
CA VAL A 177 9.11 -17.43 20.76
C VAL A 177 8.84 -18.60 21.69
N VAL A 178 9.08 -18.40 22.99
CA VAL A 178 8.83 -19.42 24.00
C VAL A 178 7.32 -19.51 24.23
N VAL A 179 6.73 -20.66 23.89
CA VAL A 179 5.30 -20.90 24.13
C VAL A 179 5.09 -21.25 25.59
N SER A 180 4.33 -20.40 26.30
CA SER A 180 3.89 -20.66 27.67
C SER A 180 2.61 -21.49 27.67
N THR A 181 2.63 -22.65 28.33
CA THR A 181 1.46 -23.51 28.57
C THR A 181 0.71 -23.15 29.86
N GLU A 182 1.11 -22.09 30.55
CA GLU A 182 0.62 -21.74 31.90
C GLU A 182 -0.88 -21.50 31.95
N LYS A 183 -1.45 -20.85 30.92
CA LYS A 183 -2.90 -20.61 30.83
C LYS A 183 -3.68 -21.90 30.59
N LEU A 184 -3.11 -22.84 29.84
CA LEU A 184 -3.72 -24.14 29.61
C LEU A 184 -3.74 -24.95 30.91
N ARG A 185 -2.59 -25.01 31.60
CA ARG A 185 -2.45 -25.71 32.89
C ARG A 185 -3.47 -25.23 33.92
N ASN A 186 -3.55 -23.92 34.12
CA ASN A 186 -4.49 -23.32 35.08
C ASN A 186 -5.96 -23.67 34.79
N ARG A 187 -6.34 -23.80 33.51
CA ARG A 187 -7.71 -24.15 33.15
C ARG A 187 -8.02 -25.64 33.33
N LEU A 188 -7.08 -26.52 32.99
CA LEU A 188 -7.25 -27.97 33.18
C LEU A 188 -7.23 -28.37 34.65
N MET A 189 -6.48 -27.65 35.50
CA MET A 189 -6.51 -27.84 36.95
C MET A 189 -7.87 -27.46 37.57
N LEU A 190 -8.55 -26.44 37.04
CA LEU A 190 -9.89 -26.06 37.51
C LEU A 190 -10.97 -27.08 37.14
N GLU A 191 -10.74 -27.90 36.11
CA GLU A 191 -11.64 -28.96 35.66
C GLU A 191 -11.34 -30.31 36.33
N ASP A 192 -10.49 -30.32 37.37
CA ASP A 192 -10.10 -31.50 38.17
C ASP A 192 -9.52 -32.66 37.34
N ILE A 193 -8.83 -32.30 36.25
CA ILE A 193 -8.17 -33.25 35.34
C ILE A 193 -6.88 -33.78 35.98
N SER A 194 -6.60 -35.08 35.80
CA SER A 194 -5.38 -35.72 36.31
C SER A 194 -4.11 -35.03 35.78
N GLU A 195 -3.12 -34.83 36.67
CA GLU A 195 -1.83 -34.20 36.35
C GLU A 195 -1.10 -34.87 35.16
N SER A 196 -1.23 -36.19 34.99
CA SER A 196 -0.66 -36.91 33.85
C SER A 196 -1.28 -36.48 32.51
N ALA A 197 -2.61 -36.32 32.45
CA ALA A 197 -3.30 -35.85 31.26
C ALA A 197 -2.98 -34.38 30.94
N ILE A 198 -2.74 -33.56 31.97
CA ILE A 198 -2.29 -32.17 31.80
C ILE A 198 -0.88 -32.15 31.18
N GLN A 199 0.04 -32.97 31.70
CA GLN A 199 1.41 -33.07 31.18
C GLN A 199 1.45 -33.56 29.73
N ASP A 200 0.66 -34.59 29.39
CA ASP A 200 0.53 -35.08 28.01
C ASP A 200 0.00 -33.96 27.09
N SER A 201 -0.99 -33.18 27.54
CA SER A 201 -1.55 -32.06 26.77
C SER A 201 -0.53 -30.94 26.54
N GLU A 202 0.25 -30.58 27.57
CA GLU A 202 1.35 -29.62 27.43
C GLU A 202 2.42 -30.12 26.47
N GLN A 203 2.74 -31.41 26.52
CA GLN A 203 3.75 -32.02 25.67
C GLN A 203 3.32 -32.02 24.20
N ILE A 204 2.05 -32.37 23.92
CA ILE A 204 1.48 -32.30 22.57
C ILE A 204 1.55 -30.87 22.04
N MET A 205 1.12 -29.87 22.82
CA MET A 205 1.19 -28.47 22.40
C MET A 205 2.63 -28.03 22.08
N LYS A 206 3.58 -28.40 22.95
CA LYS A 206 5.00 -28.07 22.77
C LYS A 206 5.57 -28.75 21.52
N SER A 207 5.24 -30.02 21.25
CA SER A 207 5.72 -30.74 20.07
C SER A 207 5.13 -30.20 18.77
N GLU A 208 3.82 -29.93 18.73
CA GLU A 208 3.16 -29.34 17.56
C GLU A 208 3.74 -27.96 17.23
N PHE A 209 3.95 -27.14 18.27
CA PHE A 209 4.58 -25.83 18.07
C PHE A 209 6.02 -25.95 17.57
N ALA A 210 6.79 -26.91 18.07
CA ALA A 210 8.16 -27.14 17.61
C ALA A 210 8.20 -27.51 16.11
N GLU A 211 7.25 -28.32 15.62
CA GLU A 211 7.15 -28.64 14.20
C GLU A 211 6.72 -27.40 13.38
N LEU A 212 5.76 -26.60 13.86
CA LEU A 212 5.39 -25.33 13.20
C LEU A 212 6.57 -24.36 13.13
N GLN A 213 7.36 -24.24 14.20
CA GLN A 213 8.56 -23.41 14.23
C GLN A 213 9.58 -23.89 13.19
N LYS A 214 9.77 -25.21 13.06
CA LYS A 214 10.64 -25.79 12.03
C LYS A 214 10.15 -25.48 10.61
N GLN A 215 8.85 -25.60 10.35
CA GLN A 215 8.25 -25.23 9.05
C GLN A 215 8.44 -23.74 8.74
N LEU A 216 8.26 -22.86 9.74
CA LEU A 216 8.48 -21.43 9.60
C LEU A 216 9.94 -21.11 9.26
N VAL A 217 10.89 -21.74 9.94
CA VAL A 217 12.33 -21.59 9.66
C VAL A 217 12.65 -22.04 8.24
N LEU A 218 12.12 -23.19 7.81
CA LEU A 218 12.29 -23.69 6.45
C LEU A 218 11.71 -22.72 5.40
N LEU A 219 10.53 -22.16 5.64
CA LEU A 219 9.92 -21.16 4.76
C LEU A 219 10.77 -19.89 4.67
N LYS A 220 11.31 -19.42 5.80
CA LYS A 220 12.24 -18.28 5.83
C LYS A 220 13.50 -18.56 5.01
N GLN A 221 14.08 -19.76 5.13
CA GLN A 221 15.24 -20.18 4.32
C GLN A 221 14.92 -20.21 2.82
N LYS A 222 13.77 -20.76 2.43
CA LYS A 222 13.30 -20.78 1.03
C LYS A 222 13.11 -19.36 0.49
N GLN A 223 12.48 -18.48 1.27
CA GLN A 223 12.28 -17.08 0.89
C GLN A 223 13.61 -16.35 0.70
N TRP A 224 14.58 -16.58 1.59
CA TRP A 224 15.93 -16.01 1.47
C TRP A 224 16.62 -16.45 0.17
N LEU A 225 16.55 -17.74 -0.18
CA LEU A 225 17.10 -18.27 -1.43
C LEU A 225 16.42 -17.66 -2.68
N LEU A 226 15.09 -17.49 -2.65
CA LEU A 226 14.36 -16.82 -3.73
C LEU A 226 14.81 -15.37 -3.92
N ILE A 227 15.06 -14.64 -2.83
CA ILE A 227 15.56 -13.27 -2.91
C ILE A 227 16.98 -13.23 -3.50
N GLU A 228 17.86 -14.15 -3.10
CA GLU A 228 19.22 -14.20 -3.64
C GLU A 228 19.24 -14.58 -5.13
N THR A 229 18.39 -15.53 -5.55
CA THR A 229 18.26 -15.88 -6.98
C THR A 229 17.70 -14.72 -7.81
N LEU A 230 16.71 -13.99 -7.32
CA LEU A 230 16.23 -12.75 -7.97
C LEU A 230 17.34 -11.71 -8.09
N ARG A 231 18.14 -11.50 -7.04
CA ARG A 231 19.27 -10.57 -7.06
C ARG A 231 20.29 -10.97 -8.12
N GLN A 232 20.61 -12.26 -8.22
CA GLN A 232 21.52 -12.76 -9.25
C GLN A 232 20.95 -12.52 -10.65
N LEU A 233 19.66 -12.80 -10.88
CA LEU A 233 19.02 -12.56 -12.17
C LEU A 233 19.01 -11.06 -12.54
N GLU A 234 18.76 -10.16 -11.59
CA GLU A 234 18.82 -8.71 -11.81
C GLU A 234 20.22 -8.25 -12.25
N VAL A 235 21.28 -8.78 -11.62
CA VAL A 235 22.66 -8.47 -12.00
C VAL A 235 22.98 -8.96 -13.40
N HIS A 236 22.59 -10.19 -13.76
CA HIS A 236 22.82 -10.73 -15.10
C HIS A 236 22.04 -9.95 -16.18
N VAL A 237 20.85 -9.44 -15.88
CA VAL A 237 20.07 -8.61 -16.82
C VAL A 237 20.74 -7.25 -17.06
N ILE A 238 21.43 -6.69 -16.07
CA ILE A 238 22.19 -5.43 -16.22
C ILE A 238 23.47 -5.65 -17.03
N GLU A 239 24.12 -6.80 -16.87
CA GLU A 239 25.38 -7.13 -17.57
C GLU A 239 25.19 -7.45 -19.06
N ILE A 240 23.96 -7.80 -19.48
CA ILE A 240 23.59 -8.11 -20.87
C ILE A 240 23.10 -6.87 -21.66
N ARG A 241 22.98 -5.69 -21.01
CA ARG A 241 22.58 -4.43 -21.67
C ARG A 241 23.76 -3.49 -21.91
#